data_AF-A0A498IWE0-F1
#
_entry.id   AF-A0A498IWE0-F1
#
_cell.length_a   1.000
_cell.length_b   1.000
_cell.length_c   1.000
_cell.angle_alpha   90.00
_cell.angle_beta   90.00
_cell.angle_gamma   90.00
#
_symmetry.space_group_name_H-M   'P 1'
#
loop_
_entity.id
_entity.type
_entity.pdbx_description
1 polymer ?
#
loop_
_entity_poly.entity_id
_entity_poly.type
_entity_poly.pdbx_seq_one_letter_code
_entity_poly.pdbx_strand_id
1 'polypeptide(L)'
;MEKGQLRAYKAHCLILPYPSQGHINPMLQFAKLLDHKGVRVTLVMTRFLYKTMHSSGSSCAAWETISDGFDDTGKGDTNIDIYLERFWQVGSKTLVELLEKHSNSGSPVDCVVYDAIMP
;
A
#
# COMPACT_ATOMS: atom_id res chain seq x y z
N MET A 1 -9.02 -21.35 -20.82
CA MET A 1 -9.44 -19.95 -20.64
C MET A 1 -10.46 -19.93 -19.50
N GLU A 2 -9.99 -19.86 -18.26
CA GLU A 2 -10.87 -19.77 -17.09
C GLU A 2 -11.51 -18.38 -17.07
N LYS A 3 -12.83 -18.35 -17.21
CA LYS A 3 -13.63 -17.15 -17.03
C LYS A 3 -13.45 -16.72 -15.57
N GLY A 4 -12.81 -15.57 -15.34
CA GLY A 4 -12.66 -14.98 -14.02
C GLY A 4 -14.03 -14.72 -13.40
N GLN A 5 -14.47 -15.64 -12.56
CA GLN A 5 -15.69 -15.51 -11.79
C GLN A 5 -15.46 -14.35 -10.82
N LEU A 6 -16.30 -13.30 -10.89
CA LEU A 6 -16.27 -12.20 -9.94
C LEU A 6 -16.49 -12.77 -8.53
N ARG A 7 -15.40 -12.94 -7.79
CA ARG A 7 -15.43 -13.44 -6.42
C ARG A 7 -16.13 -12.37 -5.58
N ALA A 8 -17.26 -12.71 -4.97
CA ALA A 8 -17.89 -11.85 -3.99
C ALA A 8 -16.97 -11.79 -2.75
N TYR A 9 -16.23 -10.69 -2.62
CA TYR A 9 -15.38 -10.45 -1.45
C TYR A 9 -16.23 -10.03 -0.25
N LYS A 10 -15.85 -10.50 0.94
CA LYS A 10 -16.57 -10.22 2.19
C LYS A 10 -16.27 -8.84 2.76
N ALA A 11 -15.08 -8.32 2.48
CA ALA A 11 -14.58 -7.03 2.91
C ALA A 11 -13.43 -6.61 1.99
N HIS A 12 -13.08 -5.34 2.01
CA HIS A 12 -11.94 -4.75 1.35
C HIS A 12 -10.97 -4.17 2.37
N CYS A 13 -9.77 -4.75 2.45
CA CYS A 13 -8.72 -4.27 3.33
C CYS A 13 -7.60 -3.60 2.54
N LEU A 14 -7.19 -2.44 3.02
CA LEU A 14 -5.99 -1.76 2.57
C LEU A 14 -4.84 -2.10 3.52
N ILE A 15 -3.70 -2.51 2.98
CA ILE A 15 -2.53 -2.93 3.76
C ILE A 15 -1.38 -1.96 3.48
N LEU A 16 -0.92 -1.28 4.53
CA LEU A 16 0.11 -0.26 4.51
C LEU A 16 1.36 -0.71 5.29
N PRO A 17 2.33 -1.39 4.65
CA PRO A 17 3.61 -1.71 5.26
C PRO A 17 4.50 -0.47 5.44
N TYR A 18 5.44 -0.52 6.38
CA TYR A 18 6.59 0.38 6.38
C TYR A 18 7.45 0.15 5.12
N PRO A 19 7.99 1.18 4.44
CA PRO A 19 8.64 1.07 3.13
C PRO A 19 10.07 0.52 3.22
N SER A 20 10.22 -0.65 3.82
CA SER A 20 11.46 -1.44 3.82
C SER A 20 11.14 -2.91 3.56
N GLN A 21 12.05 -3.62 2.90
CA GLN A 21 11.82 -5.00 2.47
C GLN A 21 11.45 -5.94 3.63
N GLY A 22 12.06 -5.72 4.81
CA GLY A 22 11.80 -6.51 6.02
C GLY A 22 10.36 -6.41 6.53
N HIS A 23 9.64 -5.34 6.21
CA HIS A 23 8.24 -5.12 6.61
C HIS A 23 7.27 -5.46 5.47
N ILE A 24 7.64 -5.15 4.22
CA ILE A 24 6.83 -5.44 3.04
C ILE A 24 6.62 -6.93 2.85
N ASN A 25 7.67 -7.75 2.99
CA ASN A 25 7.57 -9.19 2.73
C ASN A 25 6.59 -9.90 3.68
N PRO A 26 6.65 -9.73 5.01
CA PRO A 26 5.63 -10.27 5.91
C PRO A 26 4.21 -9.79 5.58
N MET A 27 4.04 -8.49 5.30
CA MET A 27 2.73 -7.91 4.95
C MET A 27 2.17 -8.46 3.64
N LEU A 28 3.04 -8.77 2.68
CA LEU A 28 2.68 -9.49 1.44
C LEU A 28 2.21 -10.91 1.69
N GLN A 29 2.86 -11.65 2.60
CA GLN A 29 2.40 -13.00 2.96
C GLN A 29 1.05 -12.94 3.70
N PHE A 30 0.88 -11.96 4.59
CA PHE A 30 -0.40 -11.71 5.26
C PHE A 30 -1.52 -11.36 4.26
N ALA A 31 -1.24 -10.49 3.28
CA ALA A 31 -2.15 -10.15 2.19
C ALA A 31 -2.66 -11.38 1.42
N LYS A 32 -1.75 -12.31 1.07
CA LYS A 32 -2.11 -13.57 0.39
C LYS A 32 -3.04 -14.44 1.24
N LEU A 33 -2.80 -14.49 2.56
CA LEU A 33 -3.67 -15.22 3.47
C LEU A 33 -5.08 -14.61 3.54
N LEU A 34 -5.18 -13.28 3.59
CA LEU A 34 -6.48 -12.57 3.57
C LEU A 34 -7.23 -12.79 2.27
N ASP A 35 -6.54 -12.70 1.13
CA ASP A 35 -7.14 -12.97 -0.18
C ASP A 35 -7.65 -14.42 -0.26
N HIS A 36 -6.86 -15.41 0.18
CA HIS A 36 -7.33 -16.78 0.28
C HIS A 36 -8.60 -16.94 1.15
N LYS A 37 -8.78 -16.11 2.19
CA LYS A 37 -9.98 -16.09 3.04
C LYS A 37 -11.16 -15.30 2.45
N GLY A 38 -11.03 -14.74 1.25
CA GLY A 38 -12.09 -14.02 0.55
C GLY A 38 -12.22 -12.55 0.96
N VAL A 39 -11.14 -11.95 1.44
CA VAL A 39 -11.03 -10.50 1.67
C VAL A 39 -10.29 -9.88 0.48
N ARG A 40 -10.86 -8.86 -0.15
CA ARG A 40 -10.17 -8.11 -1.20
C ARG A 40 -9.03 -7.34 -0.55
N VAL A 41 -7.83 -7.44 -1.09
CA VAL A 41 -6.65 -6.73 -0.56
C VAL A 41 -6.13 -5.72 -1.57
N THR A 42 -5.94 -4.49 -1.10
CA THR A 42 -5.15 -3.46 -1.79
C THR A 42 -3.88 -3.25 -1.00
N LEU A 43 -2.72 -3.46 -1.64
CA LEU A 43 -1.44 -3.18 -1.02
C LEU A 43 -1.00 -1.76 -1.37
N VAL A 44 -0.44 -1.05 -0.40
CA VAL A 44 0.02 0.33 -0.58
C VAL A 44 1.54 0.41 -0.48
N MET A 45 2.12 1.20 -1.37
CA MET A 45 3.55 1.50 -1.38
C MET A 45 3.80 3.01 -1.42
N THR A 46 5.00 3.43 -1.07
CA THR A 46 5.43 4.79 -1.39
C THR A 46 5.65 4.91 -2.90
N ARG A 47 5.38 6.10 -3.46
CA ARG A 47 5.56 6.38 -4.88
C ARG A 47 6.97 6.07 -5.36
N PHE A 48 7.99 6.40 -4.57
CA PHE A 48 9.39 6.07 -4.90
C PHE A 48 9.58 4.56 -5.09
N LEU A 49 9.15 3.76 -4.10
CA LEU A 49 9.34 2.32 -4.16
C LEU A 49 8.55 1.68 -5.32
N TYR A 50 7.34 2.17 -5.58
CA TYR A 50 6.54 1.73 -6.71
C TYR A 50 7.26 1.98 -8.04
N LYS A 51 7.83 3.19 -8.24
CA LYS A 51 8.63 3.53 -9.43
C LYS A 51 9.81 2.58 -9.60
N THR A 52 10.55 2.30 -8.52
CA THR A 52 11.71 1.39 -8.55
C THR A 52 11.29 -0.04 -8.91
N MET A 53 10.22 -0.57 -8.31
CA MET A 53 9.75 -1.92 -8.61
C MET A 53 9.18 -2.06 -10.04
N HIS A 54 8.44 -1.07 -10.53
CA HIS A 54 7.88 -1.12 -11.89
C HIS A 54 8.95 -0.98 -12.96
N SER A 55 10.02 -0.22 -12.71
CA SER A 55 11.17 -0.16 -13.60
C SER A 55 11.89 -1.50 -13.77
N SER A 56 11.73 -2.41 -12.79
CA SER A 56 12.31 -3.76 -12.82
C SER A 56 11.44 -4.82 -13.53
N GLY A 57 10.30 -4.44 -14.11
CA GLY A 57 9.44 -5.32 -14.91
C GLY A 57 8.54 -6.26 -14.11
N SER A 58 8.45 -6.08 -12.78
CA SER A 58 7.61 -6.91 -11.90
C SER A 58 6.20 -6.33 -11.79
N SER A 59 5.28 -6.73 -12.67
CA SER A 59 3.86 -6.38 -12.59
C SER A 59 3.08 -7.49 -11.89
N CYS A 60 3.16 -7.55 -10.56
CA CYS A 60 2.40 -8.53 -9.79
C CYS A 60 1.69 -7.84 -8.62
N ALA A 61 0.36 -7.84 -8.66
CA ALA A 61 -0.62 -7.25 -7.72
C ALA A 61 -1.09 -5.82 -8.02
N ALA A 62 -2.35 -5.55 -7.62
CA ALA A 62 -2.95 -4.23 -7.60
C ALA A 62 -2.34 -3.43 -6.44
N TRP A 63 -1.27 -2.71 -6.75
CA TRP A 63 -0.63 -1.78 -5.83
C TRP A 63 -1.22 -0.39 -6.02
N GLU A 64 -1.57 0.24 -4.91
CA GLU A 64 -1.85 1.67 -4.85
C GLU A 64 -0.66 2.39 -4.22
N THR A 65 -0.61 3.71 -4.38
CA THR A 65 0.54 4.50 -3.91
C THR A 65 0.14 5.68 -3.05
N ILE A 66 0.98 5.95 -2.05
CA ILE A 66 0.95 7.19 -1.25
C ILE A 66 2.31 7.88 -1.35
N SER A 67 2.38 9.14 -0.94
CA SER A 67 3.65 9.86 -0.87
C SER A 67 4.24 9.77 0.53
N ASP A 68 5.55 9.55 0.62
CA ASP A 68 6.32 9.73 1.84
C ASP A 68 7.01 11.10 1.93
N GLY A 69 6.76 11.97 0.95
CA GLY A 69 7.45 13.24 0.81
C GLY A 69 8.82 13.14 0.13
N PHE A 70 9.25 11.94 -0.29
CA PHE A 70 10.52 11.67 -0.97
C PHE A 70 10.30 10.88 -2.28
N ASP A 71 9.26 11.24 -3.04
CA ASP A 71 8.77 10.46 -4.19
C ASP A 71 9.78 10.21 -5.32
N ASP A 72 10.84 11.03 -5.43
CA ASP A 72 11.83 10.96 -6.51
C ASP A 72 13.17 10.36 -6.08
N THR A 73 13.60 10.60 -4.84
CA THR A 73 14.90 10.18 -4.33
C THR A 73 14.83 9.03 -3.33
N GLY A 74 13.65 8.78 -2.76
CA GLY A 74 13.49 7.97 -1.55
C GLY A 74 14.19 8.61 -0.35
N LYS A 75 14.28 7.86 0.76
CA LYS A 75 14.92 8.33 2.01
C LYS A 75 16.35 8.83 1.77
N GLY A 76 17.13 8.14 0.94
CA GLY A 76 18.57 8.40 0.77
C GLY A 76 19.30 8.44 2.11
N ASP A 77 20.19 9.42 2.28
CA ASP A 77 20.95 9.65 3.51
C ASP A 77 20.19 10.47 4.57
N THR A 78 18.90 10.77 4.34
CA THR A 78 18.08 11.52 5.28
C THR A 78 18.01 10.79 6.63
N ASN A 79 18.18 11.55 7.71
CA ASN A 79 18.01 11.07 9.07
C ASN A 79 16.61 10.45 9.24
N ILE A 80 16.53 9.35 9.98
CA ILE A 80 15.30 8.59 10.14
C ILE A 80 14.17 9.41 10.78
N ASP A 81 14.47 10.26 11.76
CA ASP A 81 13.47 11.06 12.46
C ASP A 81 12.85 12.11 11.53
N ILE A 82 13.70 12.77 10.72
CA ILE A 82 13.27 13.73 9.69
C ILE A 82 12.42 13.04 8.61
N TYR A 83 12.84 11.84 8.20
CA TYR A 83 12.09 11.05 7.24
C TYR A 83 10.70 10.68 7.78
N LEU A 84 10.62 10.18 9.01
CA LEU A 84 9.38 9.78 9.65
C LEU A 84 8.45 10.96 9.87
N GLU A 85 8.96 12.10 10.36
CA GLU A 85 8.17 13.31 10.54
C GLU A 85 7.55 13.77 9.21
N ARG A 86 8.36 13.80 8.15
CA ARG A 86 7.88 14.17 6.81
C ARG A 86 6.86 13.18 6.28
N PHE A 87 7.10 11.88 6.48
CA PHE A 87 6.19 10.84 6.05
C PHE A 87 4.86 10.93 6.82
N TRP A 88 4.86 11.19 8.12
CA TRP A 88 3.62 11.41 8.86
C TRP A 88 2.82 12.62 8.32
N GLN A 89 3.48 13.72 8.00
CA GLN A 89 2.79 14.91 7.47
C GLN A 89 2.18 14.71 6.08
N VAL A 90 2.88 14.01 5.18
CA VAL A 90 2.48 13.86 3.76
C VAL A 90 1.72 12.55 3.53
N GLY A 91 2.16 11.47 4.17
CA GLY A 91 1.58 10.14 4.11
C GLY A 91 0.14 10.10 4.59
N SER A 92 -0.17 10.71 5.74
CA SER A 92 -1.56 10.76 6.23
C SER A 92 -2.50 11.45 5.25
N LYS A 93 -2.07 12.56 4.63
CA LYS A 93 -2.88 13.30 3.64
C LYS A 93 -3.15 12.46 2.40
N THR A 94 -2.08 11.90 1.83
CA THR A 94 -2.20 11.09 0.61
C THR A 94 -2.90 9.74 0.86
N LEU A 95 -2.86 9.21 2.08
CA LEU A 95 -3.66 8.05 2.47
C LEU A 95 -5.16 8.40 2.53
N VAL A 96 -5.54 9.55 3.08
CA VAL A 96 -6.93 10.02 3.07
C VAL A 96 -7.43 10.19 1.64
N GLU A 97 -6.66 10.85 0.77
CA GLU A 97 -6.98 10.99 -0.66
C GLU A 97 -7.22 9.62 -1.34
N LEU A 98 -6.38 8.63 -1.02
CA LEU A 98 -6.52 7.26 -1.54
C LEU A 98 -7.81 6.58 -1.03
N LEU A 99 -8.14 6.73 0.25
CA LEU A 99 -9.38 6.18 0.82
C LEU A 99 -10.62 6.82 0.19
N GLU A 100 -10.61 8.15 -0.01
CA GLU A 100 -11.68 8.88 -0.70
C GLU A 100 -11.84 8.43 -2.15
N LYS A 101 -10.73 8.23 -2.88
CA LYS A 101 -10.72 7.66 -4.23
C LYS A 101 -11.42 6.28 -4.27
N HIS A 102 -11.14 5.41 -3.30
CA HIS A 102 -11.79 4.10 -3.21
C HIS A 102 -13.28 4.19 -2.88
N SER A 103 -13.67 5.09 -1.97
CA SER A 103 -15.08 5.36 -1.66
C SER A 103 -15.85 5.82 -2.90
N ASN A 104 -15.30 6.79 -3.63
CA ASN A 104 -15.95 7.39 -4.81
C ASN A 104 -16.00 6.46 -6.04
N SER A 105 -15.15 5.44 -6.09
CA SER A 105 -15.11 4.45 -7.19
C SER A 105 -16.02 3.24 -6.96
N GLY A 106 -16.87 3.26 -5.93
CA GLY A 106 -17.78 2.15 -5.60
C GLY A 106 -17.06 0.94 -5.01
N SER A 107 -15.85 1.14 -4.50
CA SER A 107 -15.00 0.11 -3.91
C SER A 107 -14.44 0.58 -2.55
N PRO A 108 -15.32 0.97 -1.59
CA PRO A 108 -14.89 1.51 -0.31
C PRO A 108 -13.98 0.53 0.44
N VAL A 109 -13.09 1.08 1.27
CA VAL A 109 -12.20 0.31 2.14
C VAL A 109 -12.91 0.10 3.47
N ASP A 110 -13.05 -1.15 3.89
CA ASP A 110 -13.70 -1.54 5.16
C ASP A 110 -12.69 -1.60 6.32
N CYS A 111 -11.41 -1.88 6.02
CA CYS A 111 -10.34 -1.90 7.02
C CYS A 111 -9.02 -1.38 6.47
N VAL A 112 -8.24 -0.75 7.35
CA VAL A 112 -6.83 -0.42 7.11
C VAL A 112 -5.99 -1.21 8.10
N VAL A 113 -5.05 -1.99 7.58
CA VAL A 113 -4.01 -2.66 8.38
C VAL A 113 -2.70 -1.96 8.06
N TYR A 114 -2.11 -1.31 9.04
CA TYR A 114 -0.87 -0.56 8.88
C TYR A 114 0.20 -1.10 9.81
N ASP A 115 1.45 -0.98 9.39
CA ASP A 115 2.60 -1.26 10.23
C ASP A 115 2.65 -0.30 11.42
N ALA A 116 3.08 -0.73 12.60
CA ALA A 116 3.03 0.08 13.82
C ALA A 116 3.91 1.34 13.77
N ILE A 117 4.83 1.43 12.81
CA ILE A 117 5.69 2.60 12.57
C ILE A 117 4.99 3.63 11.64
N MET A 118 3.93 3.22 10.95
CA MET A 118 3.22 4.05 9.99
C MET A 118 2.27 5.06 10.67
N PRO A 119 2.04 6.23 10.04
CA PRO A 119 1.16 7.27 10.58
C PRO A 119 -0.30 6.87 10.70
#